data_AF-A0A4Q7YN05-F1
#
_entry.id   AF-A0A4Q7YN05-F1
#
_cell.length_a   1.000
_cell.length_b   1.000
_cell.length_c   1.000
_cell.angle_alpha   90.00
_cell.angle_beta   90.00
_cell.angle_gamma   90.00
#
_symmetry.space_group_name_H-M   'P 1'
#
loop_
_entity.id
_entity.type
_entity.pdbx_description
1 polymer ?
#
loop_
_entity_poly.entity_id
_entity_poly.type
_entity_poly.pdbx_seq_one_letter_code
_entity_poly.pdbx_strand_id
1 'polypeptide(L)'
;MTPNLQESLRLWRHPDVRNLAWALASPALLRELPDSAHPVRILDDRFWLPLFAAYRPRLDALERDPSPLVEFLAAHKNHRLGYYFEYLLLFWLQDEAFHPFRLIRHRATIMAGKITVGELDFLLRNTDSGKVEHWEAAVKFYLGHPPLTVAGHWIGPNSHDTLGAKLTHLARQQFRFDAFEDHVIEQRCLVMKGQLFYPPGLTEETLDCLSAGHLRGQWRDWTSFRADPAFRALRWRHAGRDEWLADQQAALQLPLAAPESLAHPDSARPELFIGFDAGDEEQRRCFLTPP
;
A
#
# COMPACT_ATOMS: atom_id res chain seq x y z
N MET A 1 -18.88 -15.08 5.53
CA MET A 1 -18.53 -13.89 6.34
C MET A 1 -17.02 -13.87 6.45
N THR A 2 -16.34 -13.08 5.62
CA THR A 2 -14.94 -12.75 5.85
C THR A 2 -14.90 -11.91 7.12
N PRO A 3 -14.18 -12.31 8.19
CA PRO A 3 -13.96 -11.43 9.32
C PRO A 3 -13.49 -10.07 8.80
N ASN A 4 -13.95 -8.99 9.41
CA ASN A 4 -13.49 -7.65 9.05
C ASN A 4 -11.96 -7.66 9.14
N LEU A 5 -11.30 -7.54 7.99
CA LEU A 5 -9.84 -7.65 7.89
C LEU A 5 -9.17 -6.66 8.85
N GLN A 6 -9.74 -5.46 8.98
CA GLN A 6 -9.24 -4.41 9.86
C GLN A 6 -9.31 -4.82 11.33
N GLU A 7 -10.38 -5.47 11.78
CA GLU A 7 -10.49 -6.00 13.15
C GLU A 7 -9.45 -7.09 13.42
N SER A 8 -9.16 -7.93 12.43
CA SER A 8 -8.17 -9.02 12.56
C SER A 8 -6.74 -8.49 12.61
N LEU A 9 -6.42 -7.41 11.88
CA LEU A 9 -5.09 -6.79 11.89
C LEU A 9 -4.76 -6.12 13.23
N ARG A 10 -5.76 -5.66 13.99
CA ARG A 10 -5.59 -5.03 15.31
C ARG A 10 -5.05 -5.99 16.38
N LEU A 11 -5.09 -7.30 16.13
CA LEU A 11 -4.52 -8.32 17.00
C LEU A 11 -2.99 -8.17 17.15
N TRP A 12 -2.31 -7.67 16.11
CA TRP A 12 -0.86 -7.44 16.13
C TRP A 12 -0.57 -5.99 16.56
N ARG A 13 0.03 -5.81 17.74
CA ARG A 13 0.29 -4.50 18.34
C ARG A 13 1.61 -3.91 17.84
N HIS A 14 2.60 -4.74 17.51
CA HIS A 14 3.85 -4.23 16.97
C HIS A 14 3.63 -3.60 15.57
N PRO A 15 4.03 -2.33 15.33
CA PRO A 15 3.72 -1.63 14.08
C PRO A 15 4.21 -2.35 12.83
N ASP A 16 5.45 -2.85 12.82
CA ASP A 16 6.00 -3.56 11.66
C ASP A 16 5.30 -4.91 11.41
N VAL A 17 4.91 -5.64 12.46
CA VAL A 17 4.21 -6.92 12.31
C VAL A 17 2.81 -6.67 11.74
N ARG A 18 2.14 -5.63 12.23
CA ARG A 18 0.84 -5.20 11.72
C ARG A 18 0.92 -4.71 10.27
N ASN A 19 1.98 -3.98 9.91
CA ASN A 19 2.23 -3.55 8.54
C ASN A 19 2.56 -4.72 7.60
N LEU A 20 3.31 -5.73 8.07
CA LEU A 20 3.54 -6.98 7.34
C LEU A 20 2.22 -7.71 7.08
N ALA A 21 1.38 -7.86 8.11
CA ALA A 21 0.07 -8.44 7.98
C ALA A 21 -0.81 -7.65 6.99
N TRP A 22 -0.77 -6.32 7.03
CA TRP A 22 -1.46 -5.47 6.07
C TRP A 22 -0.94 -5.65 4.64
N ALA A 23 0.37 -5.78 4.42
CA ALA A 23 0.93 -5.97 3.09
C ALA A 23 0.41 -7.27 2.43
N LEU A 24 0.24 -8.32 3.24
CA LEU A 24 -0.23 -9.63 2.80
C LEU A 24 -1.76 -9.76 2.71
N ALA A 25 -2.51 -8.93 3.43
CA ALA A 25 -3.95 -9.12 3.56
C ALA A 25 -4.80 -7.97 3.02
N SER A 26 -4.24 -6.76 2.91
CA SER A 26 -4.95 -5.60 2.36
C SER A 26 -5.45 -5.88 0.95
N PRO A 27 -6.60 -5.32 0.55
CA PRO A 27 -7.16 -5.58 -0.77
C PRO A 27 -6.26 -5.01 -1.87
N ALA A 28 -6.23 -5.68 -3.02
CA ALA A 28 -5.62 -5.09 -4.22
C ALA A 28 -6.31 -3.78 -4.58
N LEU A 29 -5.53 -2.79 -5.02
CA LEU A 29 -6.05 -1.49 -5.47
C LEU A 29 -6.76 -1.63 -6.82
N LEU A 30 -6.17 -2.42 -7.72
CA LEU A 30 -6.67 -2.66 -9.07
C LEU A 30 -7.30 -4.05 -9.16
N ARG A 31 -8.26 -4.21 -10.07
CA ARG A 31 -8.72 -5.52 -10.55
C ARG A 31 -8.06 -5.89 -11.88
N GLU A 32 -7.62 -4.90 -12.65
CA GLU A 32 -6.90 -5.08 -13.91
C GLU A 32 -5.99 -3.87 -14.17
N LEU A 33 -4.98 -4.06 -15.02
CA LEU A 33 -4.12 -2.98 -15.51
C LEU A 33 -4.55 -2.61 -16.93
N PRO A 34 -5.19 -1.45 -17.15
CA PRO A 34 -5.64 -1.05 -18.48
C PRO A 34 -4.46 -0.74 -19.41
N ASP A 35 -4.69 -0.90 -20.71
CA ASP A 35 -3.76 -0.54 -21.80
C ASP A 35 -2.35 -1.14 -21.67
N SER A 36 -2.21 -2.27 -20.98
CA SER A 36 -0.92 -2.94 -20.82
C SER A 36 -0.46 -3.56 -22.13
N ALA A 37 0.80 -3.29 -22.51
CA ALA A 37 1.42 -3.88 -23.69
C ALA A 37 1.67 -5.39 -23.54
N HIS A 38 1.64 -5.91 -22.31
CA HIS A 38 1.89 -7.32 -22.00
C HIS A 38 0.76 -7.86 -21.10
N PRO A 39 0.45 -9.17 -21.14
CA PRO A 39 -0.45 -9.76 -20.17
C PRO A 39 0.11 -9.64 -18.75
N VAL A 40 -0.62 -8.96 -17.88
CA VAL A 40 -0.26 -8.77 -16.47
C VAL A 40 -1.34 -9.38 -15.59
N ARG A 41 -0.93 -10.30 -14.71
CA ARG A 41 -1.80 -10.85 -13.67
C ARG A 41 -1.82 -9.92 -12.47
N ILE A 42 -3.00 -9.46 -12.07
CA ILE A 42 -3.14 -8.78 -10.79
C ILE A 42 -3.16 -9.83 -9.67
N LEU A 43 -2.31 -9.66 -8.68
CA LEU A 43 -2.31 -10.49 -7.47
C LEU A 43 -3.38 -9.95 -6.53
N ASP A 44 -4.61 -10.38 -6.81
CA ASP A 44 -5.85 -9.98 -6.13
C ASP A 44 -6.04 -10.69 -4.78
N ASP A 45 -7.13 -10.38 -4.09
CA ASP A 45 -7.42 -10.89 -2.76
C ASP A 45 -7.55 -12.42 -2.72
N ARG A 46 -7.98 -13.04 -3.83
CA ARG A 46 -8.07 -14.51 -3.93
C ARG A 46 -6.69 -15.17 -3.95
N PHE A 47 -5.72 -14.51 -4.57
CA PHE A 47 -4.32 -14.94 -4.52
C PHE A 47 -3.75 -14.84 -3.11
N TRP A 48 -3.98 -13.72 -2.43
CA TRP A 48 -3.38 -13.42 -1.13
C TRP A 48 -4.01 -14.17 0.04
N LEU A 49 -5.33 -14.40 0.03
CA LEU A 49 -6.06 -14.99 1.15
C LEU A 49 -5.47 -16.32 1.67
N PRO A 50 -5.19 -17.35 0.84
CA PRO A 50 -4.59 -18.59 1.34
C PRO A 50 -3.16 -18.41 1.83
N LEU A 51 -2.38 -17.53 1.20
CA LEU A 51 -0.98 -17.24 1.60
C LEU A 51 -0.93 -16.53 2.96
N PHE A 52 -1.81 -15.55 3.17
CA PHE A 52 -1.94 -14.88 4.45
C PHE A 52 -2.39 -15.85 5.56
N ALA A 53 -3.37 -16.71 5.26
CA ALA A 53 -3.83 -17.71 6.22
C ALA A 53 -2.70 -18.67 6.63
N ALA A 54 -1.88 -19.13 5.67
CA ALA A 54 -0.71 -19.95 5.93
C ALA A 54 0.35 -19.23 6.76
N TYR A 55 0.56 -17.93 6.52
CA TYR A 55 1.57 -17.11 7.21
C TYR A 55 1.15 -16.63 8.60
N ARG A 56 -0.12 -16.76 8.98
CA ARG A 56 -0.64 -16.28 10.27
C ARG A 56 0.14 -16.77 11.51
N PRO A 57 0.53 -18.06 11.63
CA PRO A 57 1.35 -18.52 12.76
C PRO A 57 2.71 -17.82 12.84
N ARG A 58 3.28 -17.41 11.69
CA ARG A 58 4.54 -16.65 11.64
C ARG A 58 4.34 -15.23 12.14
N LEU A 59 3.22 -14.57 11.79
CA LEU A 59 2.85 -13.26 12.35
C LEU A 59 2.67 -13.32 13.87
N ASP A 60 2.00 -14.36 14.39
CA ASP A 60 1.83 -14.56 15.84
C ASP A 60 3.15 -14.85 16.58
N ALA A 61 4.13 -15.42 15.89
CA ALA A 61 5.48 -15.56 16.42
C ALA A 61 6.23 -14.22 16.45
N LEU A 62 6.13 -13.43 15.37
CA LEU A 62 6.76 -12.11 15.27
C LEU A 62 6.14 -11.10 16.24
N GLU A 63 4.86 -11.22 16.57
CA GLU A 63 4.25 -10.36 17.60
C GLU A 63 4.82 -10.62 19.00
N ARG A 64 5.20 -11.87 19.29
CA ARG A 64 5.85 -12.23 20.56
C ARG A 64 7.32 -11.84 20.58
N ASP A 65 8.00 -11.93 19.43
CA ASP A 65 9.39 -11.51 19.25
C ASP A 65 9.56 -10.85 17.87
N PRO A 66 9.48 -9.51 17.79
CA PRO A 66 9.54 -8.79 16.53
C PRO A 66 10.96 -8.61 16.01
N SER A 67 11.98 -8.98 16.80
CA SER A 67 13.40 -8.75 16.50
C SER A 67 13.80 -9.20 15.09
N PRO A 68 13.41 -10.39 14.59
CA PRO A 68 13.78 -10.81 13.23
C PRO A 68 13.29 -9.86 12.13
N LEU A 69 12.08 -9.32 12.27
CA LEU A 69 11.49 -8.39 11.30
C LEU A 69 12.12 -7.00 11.43
N VAL A 70 12.27 -6.51 12.68
CA VAL A 70 12.82 -5.19 12.96
C VAL A 70 14.27 -5.09 12.50
N GLU A 71 15.10 -6.08 12.82
CA GLU A 71 16.51 -6.14 12.41
C GLU A 71 16.64 -6.20 10.89
N PHE A 72 15.79 -6.99 10.23
CA PHE A 72 15.75 -7.07 8.77
C PHE A 72 15.42 -5.72 8.14
N LEU A 73 14.38 -5.02 8.62
CA LEU A 73 13.98 -3.71 8.12
C LEU A 73 15.07 -2.65 8.38
N ALA A 74 15.67 -2.66 9.57
CA ALA A 74 16.72 -1.74 9.97
C ALA A 74 18.01 -1.91 9.16
N ALA A 75 18.31 -3.12 8.67
CA ALA A 75 19.47 -3.39 7.82
C ALA A 75 19.39 -2.69 6.44
N HIS A 76 18.20 -2.32 5.99
CA HIS A 76 18.00 -1.61 4.73
C HIS A 76 18.15 -0.09 4.92
N LYS A 77 18.74 0.61 3.94
CA LYS A 77 19.09 2.03 4.07
C LYS A 77 17.96 3.03 3.73
N ASN A 78 16.97 2.62 2.94
CA ASN A 78 15.97 3.52 2.38
C ASN A 78 14.59 3.16 2.92
N HIS A 79 14.06 4.02 3.79
CA HIS A 79 12.80 3.78 4.50
C HIS A 79 11.63 4.56 3.91
N ARG A 80 11.76 5.08 2.68
CA ARG A 80 10.59 5.66 1.99
C ARG A 80 9.53 4.57 1.84
N LEU A 81 8.26 4.95 2.01
CA LEU A 81 7.11 4.04 2.10
C LEU A 81 7.06 2.94 1.02
N GLY A 82 7.41 3.27 -0.22
CA GLY A 82 7.46 2.28 -1.32
C GLY A 82 8.48 1.17 -1.07
N TYR A 83 9.69 1.52 -0.62
CA TYR A 83 10.73 0.56 -0.27
C TYR A 83 10.39 -0.23 0.99
N TYR A 84 9.81 0.45 1.99
CA TYR A 84 9.35 -0.23 3.19
C TYR A 84 8.32 -1.34 2.84
N PHE A 85 7.32 -1.02 2.01
CA PHE A 85 6.34 -2.00 1.53
C PHE A 85 6.98 -3.15 0.75
N GLU A 86 7.92 -2.85 -0.15
CA GLU A 86 8.71 -3.85 -0.87
C GLU A 86 9.50 -4.75 0.08
N TYR A 87 10.12 -4.20 1.12
CA TYR A 87 10.87 -4.98 2.13
C TYR A 87 9.96 -5.88 2.97
N LEU A 88 8.73 -5.47 3.28
CA LEU A 88 7.76 -6.34 3.94
C LEU A 88 7.44 -7.57 3.06
N LEU A 89 7.25 -7.36 1.75
CA LEU A 89 7.05 -8.48 0.81
C LEU A 89 8.31 -9.32 0.67
N LEU A 90 9.50 -8.72 0.65
CA LEU A 90 10.78 -9.43 0.61
C LEU A 90 10.97 -10.31 1.84
N PHE A 91 10.67 -9.80 3.03
CA PHE A 91 10.75 -10.56 4.28
C PHE A 91 9.84 -11.79 4.21
N TRP A 92 8.59 -11.61 3.77
CA TRP A 92 7.67 -12.72 3.56
C TRP A 92 8.21 -13.71 2.52
N LEU A 93 8.72 -13.23 1.37
CA LEU A 93 9.27 -14.06 0.28
C LEU A 93 10.52 -14.88 0.69
N GLN A 94 11.24 -14.48 1.74
CA GLN A 94 12.38 -15.22 2.27
C GLN A 94 11.95 -16.40 3.15
N ASP A 95 10.71 -16.39 3.65
CA ASP A 95 10.13 -17.46 4.45
C ASP A 95 9.51 -18.54 3.52
N GLU A 96 10.35 -19.18 2.67
CA GLU A 96 9.95 -20.15 1.62
C GLU A 96 9.05 -21.31 2.11
N ALA A 97 9.02 -21.59 3.41
CA ALA A 97 8.15 -22.62 3.99
C ALA A 97 6.64 -22.29 3.94
N PHE A 98 6.27 -21.03 3.67
CA PHE A 98 4.89 -20.56 3.76
C PHE A 98 4.24 -20.25 2.41
N HIS A 99 4.97 -20.36 1.30
CA HIS A 99 4.47 -20.03 -0.03
C HIS A 99 5.29 -20.73 -1.15
N PRO A 100 4.73 -20.90 -2.37
CA PRO A 100 5.39 -21.63 -3.44
C PRO A 100 6.29 -20.74 -4.31
N PHE A 101 7.02 -19.80 -3.72
CA PHE A 101 7.85 -18.84 -4.47
C PHE A 101 9.27 -18.85 -3.95
N ARG A 102 10.23 -19.13 -4.83
CA ARG A 102 11.65 -18.98 -4.53
C ARG A 102 12.16 -17.68 -5.13
N LEU A 103 12.78 -16.85 -4.31
CA LEU A 103 13.40 -15.60 -4.77
C LEU A 103 14.64 -15.91 -5.62
N ILE A 104 14.61 -15.52 -6.90
CA ILE A 104 15.78 -15.56 -7.79
C ILE A 104 16.60 -14.28 -7.59
N ARG A 105 15.93 -13.13 -7.67
CA ARG A 105 16.57 -11.83 -7.49
C ARG A 105 15.58 -10.81 -6.94
N HIS A 106 16.00 -10.05 -5.96
CA HIS A 106 15.34 -8.83 -5.53
C HIS A 106 16.03 -7.63 -6.18
N ARG A 107 15.25 -6.70 -6.76
CA ARG A 107 15.74 -5.51 -7.46
C ARG A 107 16.75 -5.85 -8.54
N ALA A 108 16.28 -6.60 -9.53
CA ALA A 108 17.09 -7.06 -10.66
C ALA A 108 17.32 -5.89 -11.63
N THR A 109 18.42 -5.14 -11.44
CA THR A 109 18.77 -3.98 -12.27
C THR A 109 19.17 -4.41 -13.67
N ILE A 110 18.47 -3.90 -14.68
CA ILE A 110 18.72 -4.17 -16.10
C ILE A 110 19.57 -3.05 -16.68
N MET A 111 20.71 -3.42 -17.27
CA MET A 111 21.71 -2.51 -17.81
C MET A 111 21.78 -2.59 -19.34
N ALA A 112 21.80 -1.46 -20.01
CA ALA A 112 22.24 -1.34 -21.41
C ALA A 112 23.61 -0.66 -21.42
N GLY A 113 24.67 -1.47 -21.44
CA GLY A 113 26.03 -0.98 -21.22
C GLY A 113 26.19 -0.39 -19.82
N LYS A 114 26.49 0.91 -19.72
CA LYS A 114 26.67 1.62 -18.44
C LYS A 114 25.39 2.29 -17.92
N ILE A 115 24.28 2.17 -18.62
CA ILE A 115 23.04 2.87 -18.30
C ILE A 115 22.03 1.87 -17.74
N THR A 116 21.45 2.18 -16.58
CA THR A 116 20.29 1.45 -16.06
C THR A 116 19.08 1.78 -16.91
N VAL A 117 18.50 0.77 -17.54
CA VAL A 117 17.31 0.91 -18.40
C VAL A 117 16.04 0.37 -17.73
N GLY A 118 16.18 -0.33 -16.62
CA GLY A 118 15.04 -0.80 -15.83
C GLY A 118 15.50 -1.53 -14.57
N GLU A 119 14.54 -1.89 -13.75
CA GLU A 119 14.71 -2.70 -12.56
C GLU A 119 13.45 -3.55 -12.42
N LEU A 120 13.62 -4.82 -12.09
CA LEU A 120 12.51 -5.71 -11.73
C LEU A 120 12.48 -5.80 -10.20
N ASP A 121 11.36 -5.47 -9.57
CA ASP A 121 11.28 -5.48 -8.10
C ASP A 121 11.55 -6.89 -7.54
N PHE A 122 10.86 -7.90 -8.08
CA PHE A 122 11.14 -9.31 -7.77
C PHE A 122 11.15 -10.18 -9.01
N LEU A 123 12.17 -11.03 -9.11
CA LEU A 123 12.24 -12.16 -10.01
C LEU A 123 12.13 -13.43 -9.19
N LEU A 124 11.11 -14.24 -9.44
CA LEU A 124 10.72 -15.39 -8.62
C LEU A 124 10.62 -16.65 -9.48
N ARG A 125 10.89 -17.82 -8.91
CA ARG A 125 10.45 -19.11 -9.44
C ARG A 125 9.20 -19.54 -8.67
N ASN A 126 8.08 -19.69 -9.34
CA ASN A 126 6.91 -20.34 -8.78
C ASN A 126 7.14 -21.86 -8.80
N THR A 127 7.21 -22.49 -7.64
CA THR A 127 7.52 -23.92 -7.50
C THR A 127 6.35 -24.82 -7.85
N ASP A 128 5.11 -24.32 -7.80
CA ASP A 128 3.91 -25.09 -8.17
C ASP A 128 3.75 -25.17 -9.69
N SER A 129 3.95 -24.04 -10.39
CA SER A 129 3.80 -23.97 -11.84
C SER A 129 5.10 -24.18 -12.61
N GLY A 130 6.25 -24.09 -11.94
CA GLY A 130 7.57 -24.11 -12.55
C GLY A 130 7.98 -22.81 -13.26
N LYS A 131 7.10 -21.80 -13.35
CA LYS A 131 7.35 -20.58 -14.14
C LYS A 131 8.27 -19.59 -13.45
N VAL A 132 9.07 -18.85 -14.23
CA VAL A 132 9.67 -17.60 -13.74
C VAL A 132 8.62 -16.49 -13.77
N GLU A 133 8.44 -15.82 -12.65
CA GLU A 133 7.54 -14.68 -12.51
C GLU A 133 8.31 -13.40 -12.24
N HIS A 134 7.95 -12.32 -12.92
CA HIS A 134 8.34 -10.95 -12.59
C HIS A 134 7.20 -10.29 -11.83
N TRP A 135 7.46 -9.89 -10.60
CA TRP A 135 6.50 -9.13 -9.80
C TRP A 135 6.95 -7.68 -9.69
N GLU A 136 6.02 -6.76 -9.94
CA GLU A 136 6.14 -5.34 -9.58
C GLU A 136 5.31 -5.06 -8.34
N ALA A 137 5.90 -4.37 -7.37
CA ALA A 137 5.26 -4.00 -6.12
C ALA A 137 5.05 -2.49 -6.03
N ALA A 138 3.84 -2.07 -5.66
CA ALA A 138 3.53 -0.66 -5.47
C ALA A 138 2.52 -0.48 -4.34
N VAL A 139 2.80 0.48 -3.46
CA VAL A 139 1.82 1.02 -2.52
C VAL A 139 1.55 2.48 -2.85
N LYS A 140 0.27 2.86 -2.98
CA LYS A 140 -0.13 4.20 -3.45
C LYS A 140 -1.32 4.79 -2.71
N PHE A 141 -1.28 6.11 -2.56
CA PHE A 141 -2.29 6.90 -1.87
C PHE A 141 -2.64 8.09 -2.75
N TYR A 142 -3.88 8.14 -3.23
CA TYR A 142 -4.34 9.15 -4.18
C TYR A 142 -5.64 9.81 -3.72
N LEU A 143 -5.73 11.12 -3.86
CA LEU A 143 -6.92 11.93 -3.62
C LEU A 143 -7.65 12.10 -4.94
N GLY A 144 -8.91 11.67 -5.00
CA GLY A 144 -9.74 11.79 -6.18
C GLY A 144 -10.37 13.17 -6.30
N HIS A 145 -10.09 13.89 -7.38
CA HIS A 145 -10.76 15.14 -7.72
C HIS A 145 -11.80 14.88 -8.82
N PRO A 146 -13.07 15.30 -8.64
CA PRO A 146 -14.09 15.09 -9.67
C PRO A 146 -13.71 15.69 -11.04
N PRO A 147 -14.08 15.05 -12.16
CA PRO A 147 -14.72 13.74 -12.26
C PRO A 147 -13.80 12.57 -11.87
N LEU A 148 -14.31 11.65 -11.04
CA LEU A 148 -13.54 10.52 -10.49
C LEU A 148 -13.29 9.37 -11.48
N THR A 149 -13.90 9.44 -12.67
CA THR A 149 -13.69 8.53 -13.80
C THR A 149 -12.43 8.84 -14.61
N VAL A 150 -11.71 9.93 -14.29
CA VAL A 150 -10.48 10.32 -14.97
C VAL A 150 -9.27 9.95 -14.11
N ALA A 151 -8.44 9.01 -14.59
CA ALA A 151 -7.31 8.49 -13.82
C ALA A 151 -6.27 9.56 -13.44
N GLY A 152 -6.12 10.59 -14.28
CA GLY A 152 -5.24 11.73 -14.01
C GLY A 152 -5.71 12.63 -12.85
N HIS A 153 -6.97 12.55 -12.44
CA HIS A 153 -7.51 13.34 -11.33
C HIS A 153 -7.35 12.69 -9.96
N TRP A 154 -6.73 11.50 -9.92
CA TRP A 154 -6.32 10.84 -8.69
C TRP A 154 -4.88 11.26 -8.38
N ILE A 155 -4.74 12.27 -7.53
CA ILE A 155 -3.49 13.00 -7.31
C ILE A 155 -2.90 12.62 -5.95
N GLY A 156 -1.61 12.31 -5.92
CA GLY A 156 -0.92 11.96 -4.70
C GLY A 156 -0.56 13.21 -3.88
N PRO A 157 -0.03 13.04 -2.66
CA PRO A 157 0.49 14.14 -1.84
C PRO A 157 1.59 14.95 -2.55
N ASN A 158 2.31 14.32 -3.48
CA ASN A 158 3.13 15.00 -4.47
C ASN A 158 2.29 15.15 -5.75
N SER A 159 2.00 16.39 -6.16
CA SER A 159 1.11 16.69 -7.28
C SER A 159 1.56 16.10 -8.62
N HIS A 160 2.84 15.76 -8.78
CA HIS A 160 3.36 15.08 -9.97
C HIS A 160 3.12 13.56 -9.97
N ASP A 161 2.76 12.96 -8.83
CA ASP A 161 2.40 11.53 -8.72
C ASP A 161 0.89 11.38 -8.89
N THR A 162 0.45 10.98 -10.08
CA THR A 162 -0.98 10.70 -10.35
C THR A 162 -1.18 9.21 -10.65
N LEU A 163 -2.37 8.69 -10.36
CA LEU A 163 -2.73 7.32 -10.72
C LEU A 163 -2.63 7.11 -12.22
N GLY A 164 -3.10 8.06 -13.04
CA GLY A 164 -2.99 8.00 -14.50
C GLY A 164 -1.55 7.84 -15.00
N ALA A 165 -0.60 8.62 -14.44
CA ALA A 165 0.81 8.48 -14.77
C ALA A 165 1.37 7.14 -14.30
N LYS A 166 1.01 6.68 -13.10
CA LYS A 166 1.45 5.37 -12.58
C LYS A 166 0.92 4.20 -13.42
N LEU A 167 -0.35 4.22 -13.81
CA LEU A 167 -0.97 3.20 -14.68
C LEU A 167 -0.26 3.18 -16.04
N THR A 168 -0.04 4.34 -16.66
CA THR A 168 0.67 4.44 -17.94
C THR A 168 2.10 3.90 -17.85
N HIS A 169 2.84 4.24 -16.79
CA HIS A 169 4.20 3.75 -16.57
C HIS A 169 4.24 2.24 -16.36
N LEU A 170 3.35 1.69 -15.54
CA LEU A 170 3.22 0.24 -15.34
C LEU A 170 2.92 -0.46 -16.67
N ALA A 171 1.90 0.02 -17.40
CA ALA A 171 1.41 -0.58 -18.64
C ALA A 171 2.44 -0.59 -19.77
N ARG A 172 3.29 0.44 -19.86
CA ARG A 172 4.22 0.65 -21.00
C ARG A 172 5.69 0.41 -20.69
N GLN A 173 6.11 0.53 -19.43
CA GLN A 173 7.54 0.52 -19.08
C GLN A 173 7.92 -0.63 -18.16
N GLN A 174 7.26 -0.80 -17.01
CA GLN A 174 7.72 -1.76 -15.98
C GLN A 174 7.71 -3.21 -16.48
N PHE A 175 6.71 -3.58 -17.27
CA PHE A 175 6.51 -4.95 -17.71
C PHE A 175 7.13 -5.29 -19.08
N ARG A 176 7.98 -4.42 -19.64
CA ARG A 176 8.50 -4.56 -21.01
C ARG A 176 9.60 -5.60 -21.21
N PHE A 177 10.19 -6.10 -20.13
CA PHE A 177 11.33 -7.02 -20.21
C PHE A 177 10.84 -8.46 -20.30
N ASP A 178 11.46 -9.25 -21.17
CA ASP A 178 11.12 -10.67 -21.39
C ASP A 178 12.06 -11.63 -20.66
N ALA A 179 13.19 -11.14 -20.15
CA ALA A 179 14.17 -11.95 -19.43
C ALA A 179 15.05 -11.08 -18.52
N PHE A 180 15.68 -11.73 -17.55
CA PHE A 180 16.77 -11.19 -16.76
C PHE A 180 17.88 -12.24 -16.68
N GLU A 181 19.09 -11.91 -17.13
CA GLU A 181 20.19 -12.87 -17.30
C GLU A 181 19.70 -14.10 -18.11
N ASP A 182 19.88 -15.32 -17.60
CA ASP A 182 19.45 -16.56 -18.26
C ASP A 182 17.99 -16.97 -17.92
N HIS A 183 17.25 -16.11 -17.21
CA HIS A 183 15.88 -16.38 -16.79
C HIS A 183 14.86 -15.70 -17.70
N VAL A 184 14.18 -16.47 -18.56
CA VAL A 184 13.03 -16.01 -19.34
C VAL A 184 11.84 -15.79 -18.43
N ILE A 185 11.20 -14.62 -18.50
CA ILE A 185 10.02 -14.23 -17.72
C ILE A 185 8.77 -14.78 -18.42
N GLU A 186 8.12 -15.73 -17.76
CA GLU A 186 6.94 -16.42 -18.30
C GLU A 186 5.62 -15.86 -17.78
N GLN A 187 5.67 -15.14 -16.65
CA GLN A 187 4.51 -14.51 -16.03
C GLN A 187 4.88 -13.14 -15.46
N ARG A 188 4.03 -12.16 -15.70
CA ARG A 188 4.13 -10.82 -15.11
C ARG A 188 3.01 -10.64 -14.10
N CYS A 189 3.34 -10.14 -12.92
CA CYS A 189 2.44 -10.00 -11.80
C CYS A 189 2.53 -8.59 -11.22
N LEU A 190 1.38 -8.02 -10.86
CA LEU A 190 1.32 -6.72 -10.18
C LEU A 190 0.77 -6.90 -8.77
N VAL A 191 1.53 -6.44 -7.78
CA VAL A 191 1.09 -6.23 -6.41
C VAL A 191 0.89 -4.74 -6.19
N MET A 192 -0.31 -4.24 -6.45
CA MET A 192 -0.65 -2.83 -6.17
C MET A 192 -1.63 -2.76 -4.99
N LYS A 193 -1.16 -2.19 -3.87
CA LYS A 193 -1.94 -1.97 -2.65
C LYS A 193 -2.04 -0.47 -2.35
N GLY A 194 -2.84 -0.10 -1.36
CA GLY A 194 -2.95 1.28 -0.89
C GLY A 194 -4.38 1.72 -0.65
N GLN A 195 -4.60 3.03 -0.66
CA GLN A 195 -5.89 3.63 -0.30
C GLN A 195 -6.22 4.83 -1.19
N LEU A 196 -7.47 4.89 -1.65
CA LEU A 196 -7.99 6.02 -2.41
C LEU A 196 -8.83 6.91 -1.50
N PHE A 197 -8.63 8.23 -1.59
CA PHE A 197 -9.32 9.20 -0.77
C PHE A 197 -10.34 9.93 -1.63
N TYR A 198 -11.60 9.84 -1.24
CA TYR A 198 -12.73 10.39 -1.98
C TYR A 198 -13.11 11.77 -1.41
N PRO A 199 -13.61 12.69 -2.26
CA PRO A 199 -14.16 13.95 -1.77
C PRO A 199 -15.40 13.69 -0.89
N PRO A 200 -15.80 14.65 -0.04
CA PRO A 200 -17.06 14.54 0.69
C PRO A 200 -18.25 14.37 -0.27
N GLY A 201 -19.26 13.62 0.14
CA GLY A 201 -20.46 13.38 -0.66
C GLY A 201 -20.41 12.18 -1.62
N LEU A 202 -19.43 11.26 -1.43
CA LEU A 202 -19.34 9.90 -1.99
C LEU A 202 -20.12 9.65 -3.30
N THR A 203 -19.42 9.66 -4.43
CA THR A 203 -19.99 9.22 -5.71
C THR A 203 -19.72 7.73 -5.92
N GLU A 204 -20.70 7.01 -6.46
CA GLU A 204 -20.52 5.61 -6.88
C GLU A 204 -19.64 5.49 -8.12
N GLU A 205 -19.57 6.54 -8.93
CA GLU A 205 -18.72 6.59 -10.13
C GLU A 205 -17.24 6.69 -9.78
N THR A 206 -16.46 5.74 -10.29
CA THR A 206 -15.01 5.67 -10.14
C THR A 206 -14.41 4.97 -11.36
N LEU A 207 -13.10 4.71 -11.38
CA LEU A 207 -12.44 4.02 -12.48
C LEU A 207 -12.81 2.54 -12.53
N ASP A 208 -13.11 2.02 -13.72
CA ASP A 208 -13.48 0.62 -13.93
C ASP A 208 -12.37 -0.38 -13.55
N CYS A 209 -11.10 0.05 -13.63
CA CYS A 209 -9.95 -0.80 -13.34
C CYS A 209 -9.68 -1.01 -11.84
N LEU A 210 -10.42 -0.34 -10.95
CA LEU A 210 -10.25 -0.47 -9.50
C LEU A 210 -10.92 -1.74 -8.96
N SER A 211 -10.30 -2.35 -7.96
CA SER A 211 -10.93 -3.45 -7.22
C SER A 211 -12.17 -2.94 -6.49
N ALA A 212 -13.26 -3.70 -6.46
CA ALA A 212 -14.46 -3.29 -5.71
C ALA A 212 -14.19 -3.12 -4.20
N GLY A 213 -13.22 -3.86 -3.66
CA GLY A 213 -12.86 -3.85 -2.25
C GLY A 213 -11.69 -2.94 -1.89
N HIS A 214 -11.16 -2.11 -2.82
CA HIS A 214 -10.01 -1.26 -2.51
C HIS A 214 -10.27 -0.36 -1.29
N LEU A 215 -9.23 -0.08 -0.50
CA LEU A 215 -9.38 0.73 0.70
C LEU A 215 -9.77 2.16 0.34
N ARG A 216 -10.73 2.71 1.08
CA ARG A 216 -11.24 4.07 0.89
C ARG A 216 -10.98 4.93 2.11
N GLY A 217 -10.67 6.20 1.87
CA GLY A 217 -10.63 7.26 2.87
C GLY A 217 -11.35 8.51 2.35
N GLN A 218 -11.25 9.62 3.07
CA GLN A 218 -11.76 10.90 2.60
C GLN A 218 -10.66 11.95 2.52
N TRP A 219 -10.79 12.93 1.64
CA TRP A 219 -10.01 14.14 1.75
C TRP A 219 -10.95 15.34 1.92
N ARG A 220 -10.48 16.38 2.62
CA ARG A 220 -11.24 17.61 2.88
C ARG A 220 -10.30 18.80 2.93
N ASP A 221 -10.83 19.97 2.58
CA ASP A 221 -10.18 21.22 2.95
C ASP A 221 -10.25 21.45 4.47
N TRP A 222 -9.32 22.26 4.97
CA TRP A 222 -9.19 22.54 6.40
C TRP A 222 -10.47 23.11 7.04
N THR A 223 -11.20 23.96 6.32
CA THR A 223 -12.39 24.62 6.83
C THR A 223 -13.53 23.62 7.00
N SER A 224 -13.79 22.83 5.95
CA SER A 224 -14.82 21.78 5.96
C SER A 224 -14.50 20.68 6.96
N PHE A 225 -13.22 20.35 7.17
CA PHE A 225 -12.79 19.39 8.19
C PHE A 225 -13.17 19.86 9.61
N ARG A 226 -12.90 21.12 9.96
CA ARG A 226 -13.21 21.66 11.30
C ARG A 226 -14.70 21.86 11.55
N ALA A 227 -15.48 22.08 10.49
CA ALA A 227 -16.92 22.32 10.60
C ALA A 227 -17.74 21.02 10.69
N ASP A 228 -17.21 19.89 10.22
CA ASP A 228 -17.98 18.64 10.12
C ASP A 228 -18.21 17.97 11.50
N PRO A 229 -19.47 17.79 11.94
CA PRO A 229 -19.78 17.18 13.23
C PRO A 229 -19.20 15.78 13.43
N ALA A 230 -19.14 14.95 12.38
CA ALA A 230 -18.60 13.60 12.48
C ALA A 230 -17.09 13.61 12.72
N PHE A 231 -16.39 14.61 12.20
CA PHE A 231 -14.96 14.79 12.43
C PHE A 231 -14.67 15.40 13.80
N ARG A 232 -15.54 16.32 14.29
CA ARG A 232 -15.44 16.89 15.64
C ARG A 232 -15.68 15.89 16.77
N ALA A 233 -16.35 14.78 16.48
CA ALA A 233 -16.54 13.69 17.44
C ALA A 233 -15.27 12.85 17.68
N LEU A 234 -14.24 13.01 16.84
CA LEU A 234 -12.97 12.27 16.93
C LEU A 234 -11.84 13.18 17.40
N ARG A 235 -10.79 12.57 17.97
CA ARG A 235 -9.52 13.24 18.24
C ARG A 235 -8.52 12.86 17.17
N TRP A 236 -7.76 13.83 16.69
CA TRP A 236 -6.95 13.70 15.49
C TRP A 236 -5.49 13.96 15.77
N ARG A 237 -4.64 13.37 14.92
CA ARG A 237 -3.21 13.71 14.83
C ARG A 237 -2.72 13.53 13.40
N HIS A 238 -1.62 14.19 13.08
CA HIS A 238 -0.90 13.96 11.84
C HIS A 238 -0.34 12.53 11.80
N ALA A 239 -0.35 11.90 10.62
CA ALA A 239 0.19 10.57 10.37
C ALA A 239 1.64 10.65 9.88
N GLY A 240 2.56 10.04 10.62
CA GLY A 240 3.90 9.73 10.12
C GLY A 240 3.84 8.86 8.87
N ARG A 241 4.85 8.92 7.99
CA ARG A 241 4.84 8.17 6.71
C ARG A 241 4.80 6.65 6.90
N ASP A 242 5.34 6.17 8.00
CA ASP A 242 5.34 4.80 8.51
C ASP A 242 3.96 4.33 9.02
N GLU A 243 3.03 5.26 9.24
CA GLU A 243 1.67 4.97 9.74
C GLU A 243 0.64 4.82 8.62
N TRP A 244 1.06 4.95 7.35
CA TRP A 244 0.16 5.00 6.19
C TRP A 244 -0.39 3.64 5.77
N LEU A 245 0.21 2.53 6.20
CA LEU A 245 -0.22 1.18 5.82
C LEU A 245 -1.37 0.70 6.69
N ALA A 246 -1.07 0.03 7.81
CA ALA A 246 -2.10 -0.55 8.67
C ALA A 246 -2.71 0.47 9.64
N ASP A 247 -3.95 0.21 10.06
CA ASP A 247 -4.63 0.94 11.14
C ASP A 247 -3.73 1.05 12.37
N GLN A 248 -3.74 2.21 13.01
CA GLN A 248 -2.94 2.50 14.20
C GLN A 248 -3.77 2.34 15.46
N GLN A 249 -3.06 2.06 16.56
CA GLN A 249 -3.62 2.13 17.91
C GLN A 249 -3.10 3.42 18.54
N ALA A 250 -3.91 4.11 19.35
CA ALA A 250 -3.45 5.37 19.97
C ALA A 250 -2.21 5.20 20.88
N ALA A 251 -1.88 3.94 21.21
CA ALA A 251 -0.82 3.50 22.12
C ALA A 251 0.63 3.91 21.74
N LEU A 252 0.86 4.73 20.71
CA LEU A 252 2.17 5.35 20.41
C LEU A 252 2.27 6.83 20.81
N GLN A 253 1.32 7.34 21.60
CA GLN A 253 1.36 8.60 22.39
C GLN A 253 1.71 9.90 21.64
N LEU A 254 1.50 9.97 20.33
CA LEU A 254 1.44 11.28 19.68
C LEU A 254 0.18 12.03 20.19
N PRO A 255 0.30 13.31 20.58
CA PRO A 255 -0.80 14.03 21.19
C PRO A 255 -1.99 14.10 20.21
N LEU A 256 -3.14 13.65 20.69
CA LEU A 256 -4.40 13.75 19.99
C LEU A 256 -5.05 15.11 20.31
N ALA A 257 -5.57 15.77 19.30
CA ALA A 257 -6.21 17.08 19.43
C ALA A 257 -7.62 17.06 18.82
N ALA A 258 -8.52 17.84 19.39
CA ALA A 258 -9.77 18.17 18.71
C ALA A 258 -9.46 18.95 17.41
N PRO A 259 -10.30 18.88 16.36
CA PRO A 259 -10.07 19.59 15.11
C PRO A 259 -9.77 21.10 15.28
N GLU A 260 -10.37 21.75 16.26
CA GLU A 260 -10.14 23.15 16.58
C GLU A 260 -8.78 23.49 17.19
N SER A 261 -8.10 22.49 17.77
CA SER A 261 -6.80 22.63 18.42
C SER A 261 -5.66 22.09 17.56
N LEU A 262 -5.94 21.48 16.42
CA LEU A 262 -4.93 21.07 15.46
C LEU A 262 -4.26 22.31 14.84
N ALA A 263 -2.93 22.30 14.83
CA ALA A 263 -2.16 23.28 14.08
C ALA A 263 -2.46 23.10 12.59
N HIS A 264 -2.71 24.21 11.89
CA HIS A 264 -2.77 24.17 10.43
C HIS A 264 -1.40 23.73 9.92
N PRO A 265 -1.33 22.74 9.02
CA PRO A 265 -0.06 22.34 8.45
C PRO A 265 0.53 23.51 7.65
N ASP A 266 1.80 23.83 7.88
CA ASP A 266 2.54 24.87 7.14
C ASP A 266 2.87 24.42 5.69
N SER A 267 2.39 23.23 5.29
CA SER A 267 2.67 22.59 4.02
C SER A 267 1.68 23.01 2.94
N ALA A 268 2.21 23.34 1.76
CA ALA A 268 1.43 23.52 0.54
C ALA A 268 0.91 22.19 -0.06
N ARG A 269 1.06 21.06 0.65
CA ARG A 269 0.68 19.72 0.18
C ARG A 269 -0.37 19.11 1.10
N PRO A 270 -1.22 18.22 0.57
CA PRO A 270 -2.13 17.44 1.40
C PRO A 270 -1.37 16.58 2.42
N GLU A 271 -1.83 16.58 3.66
CA GLU A 271 -1.26 15.79 4.76
C GLU A 271 -2.29 14.82 5.32
N LEU A 272 -1.83 13.62 5.71
CA LEU A 272 -2.70 12.57 6.21
C LEU A 272 -2.87 12.72 7.72
N PHE A 273 -4.12 12.69 8.18
CA PHE A 273 -4.49 12.70 9.58
C PHE A 273 -5.28 11.44 9.93
N ILE A 274 -5.07 10.96 11.15
CA ILE A 274 -5.74 9.79 11.71
C ILE A 274 -6.66 10.25 12.84
N GLY A 275 -7.93 9.87 12.77
CA GLY A 275 -8.97 10.19 13.74
C GLY A 275 -9.29 8.99 14.61
N PHE A 276 -9.28 9.21 15.92
CA PHE A 276 -9.52 8.21 16.96
C PHE A 276 -10.78 8.57 17.76
N ASP A 277 -11.53 7.55 18.18
CA ASP A 277 -12.66 7.74 19.10
C ASP A 277 -12.20 7.87 20.57
N ALA A 278 -13.18 7.93 21.48
CA ALA A 278 -12.92 7.99 22.92
C ALA A 278 -12.34 6.68 23.50
N GLY A 279 -12.45 5.57 22.78
CA GLY A 279 -11.84 4.28 23.09
C GLY A 279 -10.44 4.13 22.52
N ASP A 280 -9.87 5.19 21.95
CA ASP A 280 -8.54 5.21 21.34
C ASP A 280 -8.39 4.26 20.13
N GLU A 281 -9.52 3.93 19.49
CA GLU A 281 -9.55 3.16 18.26
C GLU A 281 -9.53 4.08 17.04
N GLU A 282 -8.70 3.73 16.05
CA GLU A 282 -8.72 4.42 14.77
C GLU A 282 -10.07 4.22 14.08
N GLN A 283 -10.73 5.32 13.73
CA GLN A 283 -12.03 5.33 13.06
C GLN A 283 -11.93 5.84 11.62
N ARG A 284 -11.03 6.78 11.34
CA ARG A 284 -10.88 7.39 10.02
C ARG A 284 -9.47 7.83 9.71
N ARG A 285 -9.16 7.80 8.42
CA ARG A 285 -8.04 8.51 7.81
C ARG A 285 -8.57 9.59 6.90
N CYS A 286 -8.01 10.79 7.01
CA CYS A 286 -8.40 11.93 6.19
C CYS A 286 -7.18 12.67 5.67
N PHE A 287 -7.12 12.92 4.36
CA PHE A 287 -6.20 13.93 3.86
C PHE A 287 -6.79 15.32 4.07
N LEU A 288 -6.03 16.19 4.72
CA LEU A 288 -6.37 17.60 4.84
C LEU A 288 -5.60 18.37 3.78
N THR A 289 -6.33 19.02 2.88
CA THR A 289 -5.76 19.87 1.84
C THR A 289 -5.63 21.29 2.37
N PRO A 290 -4.54 22.00 2.03
CA PRO A 290 -4.45 23.43 2.30
C PRO A 290 -5.58 24.18 1.56
N PRO A 291 -5.97 25.37 2.05
CA PRO A 291 -6.98 26.22 1.43
C PRO A 291 -6.57 26.75 0.04
#